data_AF-A0A0Q7WD15-F1
#
_entry.id   AF-A0A0Q7WD15-F1
#
_cell.length_a   1.000
_cell.length_b   1.000
_cell.length_c   1.000
_cell.angle_alpha   90.00
_cell.angle_beta   90.00
_cell.angle_gamma   90.00
#
_symmetry.space_group_name_H-M   'P 1'
#
loop_
_entity.id
_entity.type
_entity.pdbx_description
1 polymer ?
#
loop_
_entity_poly.entity_id
_entity_poly.type
_entity_poly.pdbx_seq_one_letter_code
_entity_poly.pdbx_strand_id
1 'polypeptide(L)' 'MPIYRAEGLRAYAEFETALAEEHQVVHELAQCAKIDVYNLVASDLFDRVKIAHEKMLAAYATIECFRQ' A
#
# COMPACT_ATOMS: atom_id res chain seq x y z
N MET A 1 7.06 -16.17 -26.82
CA MET A 1 5.98 -15.20 -26.56
C MET A 1 6.04 -14.86 -25.07
N PRO A 2 6.36 -13.62 -24.66
CA PRO A 2 6.18 -13.27 -23.27
C PRO A 2 4.66 -13.25 -23.00
N ILE A 3 4.23 -14.14 -22.11
CA ILE A 3 2.82 -14.37 -21.75
C ILE A 3 2.26 -13.15 -20.98
N TYR A 4 3.15 -12.25 -20.53
CA TYR A 4 2.81 -11.02 -19.81
C TYR A 4 2.85 -9.82 -20.76
N ARG A 5 1.72 -9.14 -20.92
CA ARG A 5 1.68 -7.83 -21.57
C ARG A 5 2.56 -6.87 -20.76
N ALA A 6 3.37 -6.05 -21.45
CA ALA A 6 4.25 -5.07 -20.79
C ALA A 6 3.50 -4.12 -19.84
N GLU A 7 2.24 -3.82 -20.17
CA GLU A 7 1.30 -3.05 -19.34
C GLU A 7 0.99 -3.76 -18.01
N GLY A 8 0.80 -5.08 -18.04
CA GLY A 8 0.56 -5.88 -16.84
C GLY A 8 1.79 -5.94 -15.94
N LEU A 9 3.00 -6.11 -16.50
CA LEU A 9 4.25 -6.08 -15.74
C LEU A 9 4.45 -4.75 -15.01
N ARG A 10 4.10 -3.64 -15.67
CA ARG A 10 4.16 -2.31 -15.07
C ARG A 10 3.13 -2.14 -13.96
N ALA A 11 1.89 -2.57 -14.16
CA ALA A 11 0.86 -2.53 -13.13
C ALA A 11 1.25 -3.36 -11.90
N TYR A 12 1.86 -4.53 -12.09
CA TYR A 12 2.41 -5.35 -11.00
C TYR A 12 3.52 -4.63 -10.22
N ALA A 13 4.47 -3.98 -10.91
CA ALA A 13 5.53 -3.23 -10.23
C ALA A 13 4.99 -2.02 -9.44
N GLU A 14 4.00 -1.32 -10.00
CA GLU A 14 3.33 -0.18 -9.35
C GLU A 14 2.55 -0.64 -8.09
N PHE A 15 1.91 -1.81 -8.13
CA PHE A 15 1.28 -2.42 -6.96
C PHE A 15 2.27 -2.91 -5.91
N GLU A 16 3.36 -3.59 -6.29
CA GLU A 16 4.37 -4.02 -5.32
C GLU A 16 4.95 -2.83 -4.56
N THR A 17 5.16 -1.72 -5.26
CA THR A 17 5.62 -0.46 -4.65
C THR A 17 4.57 0.10 -3.68
N ALA A 18 3.30 0.18 -4.10
CA ALA A 18 2.23 0.66 -3.24
C ALA A 18 2.00 -0.24 -2.00
N LEU A 19 2.13 -1.55 -2.16
CA LEU A 19 2.00 -2.54 -1.07
C LEU A 19 3.15 -2.41 -0.06
N ALA A 20 4.38 -2.18 -0.55
CA ALA A 20 5.53 -1.95 0.32
C ALA A 20 5.37 -0.66 1.14
N GLU A 21 4.88 0.42 0.51
CA GLU A 21 4.54 1.68 1.19
C GLU A 21 3.48 1.47 2.28
N GLU A 22 2.38 0.78 1.97
CA GLU A 22 1.32 0.47 2.94
C GLU A 22 1.88 -0.33 4.13
N HIS A 23 2.62 -1.41 3.86
CA HIS A 23 3.22 -2.23 4.91
C HIS A 23 4.17 -1.45 5.80
N GLN A 24 4.95 -0.52 5.24
CA GLN A 24 5.83 0.34 6.02
C GLN A 24 5.05 1.25 6.96
N VAL A 25 4.02 1.95 6.49
CA VAL A 25 3.24 2.87 7.34
C VAL A 25 2.43 2.11 8.40
N VAL A 26 1.90 0.93 8.07
CA VAL A 26 1.24 0.04 9.05
C VAL A 26 2.24 -0.44 10.10
N HIS A 27 3.48 -0.75 9.71
CA HIS A 27 4.53 -1.12 10.65
C HIS A 27 4.88 0.03 11.59
N GLU A 28 5.00 1.25 11.08
CA GLU A 28 5.20 2.47 11.89
C GLU A 28 4.05 2.64 12.91
N LEU A 29 2.80 2.50 12.49
CA LEU A 29 1.64 2.56 13.40
C LEU A 29 1.69 1.47 14.49
N ALA A 30 2.07 0.24 14.12
CA ALA A 30 2.19 -0.89 15.04
C ALA A 30 3.34 -0.71 16.05
N GLN A 31 4.42 -0.02 15.66
CA GLN A 31 5.49 0.36 16.58
C GLN A 31 5.04 1.49 17.52
N CYS A 32 4.30 2.49 17.03
CA CYS A 32 3.75 3.55 17.88
C CYS A 32 2.79 3.01 18.94
N ALA A 33 2.03 1.94 18.65
CA ALA A 33 1.10 1.32 19.61
C ALA A 33 1.81 0.72 20.84
N LYS A 34 3.13 0.53 20.76
CA LYS A 34 3.98 0.05 21.86
C LYS A 34 4.50 1.18 22.75
N ILE A 35 4.22 2.44 22.41
CA ILE A 35 4.69 3.63 23.13
C ILE A 35 3.47 4.36 23.70
N ASP A 36 3.46 4.64 25.00
CA ASP A 36 2.33 5.27 25.75
C ASP A 36 1.89 6.67 25.26
N VAL A 37 2.51 7.21 24.21
CA VAL A 37 2.23 8.53 23.60
C VAL A 37 1.33 8.40 22.36
N TYR A 38 0.60 7.28 22.22
CA TYR A 38 -0.28 7.00 21.09
C TYR A 38 -1.28 8.14 20.80
N ASN A 39 -1.78 8.78 21.84
CA ASN A 39 -2.81 9.81 21.73
C ASN A 39 -2.38 11.09 20.98
N LEU A 40 -1.08 11.38 20.85
CA LEU A 40 -0.58 12.60 20.20
C LEU A 40 -0.08 12.39 18.77
N VAL A 41 0.32 11.17 18.39
CA VAL A 41 0.88 10.85 17.06
C VAL A 41 -0.12 10.08 16.19
N ALA A 42 -1.21 9.57 16.79
CA ALA A 42 -2.15 8.69 16.12
C ALA A 42 -2.83 9.31 14.88
N SER A 43 -3.29 10.57 14.90
CA SER A 43 -4.14 11.06 13.80
C SER A 43 -3.40 11.14 12.46
N ASP A 44 -2.19 11.72 12.45
CA ASP A 44 -1.37 11.82 11.23
C ASP A 44 -0.96 10.44 10.71
N LEU A 45 -0.60 9.51 11.60
CA LEU A 45 -0.28 8.14 11.22
C LEU A 45 -1.50 7.40 10.64
N PHE A 46 -2.68 7.56 11.23
CA PHE A 46 -3.92 6.97 10.70
C PHE A 46 -4.28 7.54 9.33
N ASP A 47 -4.11 8.85 9.13
CA ASP A 47 -4.32 9.49 7.83
C ASP A 47 -3.33 8.97 6.78
N ARG A 48 -2.05 8.83 7.15
CA ARG A 48 -1.01 8.24 6.27
C ARG A 48 -1.30 6.78 5.92
N VAL A 49 -1.74 5.96 6.88
CA VAL A 49 -2.14 4.57 6.63
C VAL A 49 -3.33 4.53 5.68
N LYS A 50 -4.35 5.37 5.92
CA LYS A 50 -5.54 5.41 5.07
C LYS A 50 -5.21 5.79 3.62
N ILE A 51 -4.40 6.83 3.43
CA ILE A 51 -3.96 7.26 2.09
C ILE A 51 -3.13 6.15 1.40
N ALA A 52 -2.23 5.49 2.12
CA ALA A 52 -1.44 4.39 1.57
C ALA A 52 -2.32 3.20 1.16
N HIS A 53 -3.31 2.85 1.99
CA HIS A 53 -4.28 1.80 1.70
C HIS A 53 -5.15 2.12 0.47
N GLU A 54 -5.64 3.36 0.34
CA GLU A 54 -6.41 3.81 -0.83
C GLU A 54 -5.59 3.71 -2.14
N LYS A 55 -4.29 4.06 -2.09
CA LYS A 55 -3.38 3.89 -3.23
C LYS A 55 -3.16 2.42 -3.59
N MET A 56 -2.97 1.55 -2.60
CA MET A 56 -2.82 0.12 -2.81
C MET A 56 -4.08 -0.48 -3.46
N LEU A 57 -5.27 -0.13 -2.98
CA LEU A 57 -6.53 -0.57 -3.58
C LEU A 57 -6.70 -0.11 -5.04
N ALA A 58 -6.32 1.13 -5.35
CA ALA A 58 -6.35 1.63 -6.73
C ALA A 58 -5.36 0.87 -7.65
N ALA A 59 -4.16 0.58 -7.16
CA ALA A 59 -3.19 -0.24 -7.88
C ALA A 59 -3.68 -1.69 -8.05
N TYR A 60 -4.31 -2.27 -7.03
CA TYR A 60 -4.90 -3.61 -7.08
C TYR A 60 -6.01 -3.71 -8.12
N ALA A 61 -6.92 -2.74 -8.17
CA ALA A 61 -7.98 -2.68 -9.18
C ALA A 61 -7.43 -2.65 -10.62
N THR A 62 -6.26 -2.01 -10.81
CA THR A 62 -5.57 -1.97 -12.10
C THR A 62 -5.01 -3.34 -12.48
N ILE A 63 -4.52 -4.12 -11.51
CA ILE A 63 -4.04 -5.50 -11.75
C ILE A 63 -5.19 -6.47 -12.00
N GLU A 64 -6.31 -6.34 -11.30
CA GLU A 64 -7.47 -7.22 -11.52
C GLU A 64 -7.96 -7.20 -12.97
N CYS A 65 -7.84 -6.06 -13.67
CA CYS A 65 -8.12 -5.95 -15.11
C CYS A 65 -7.25 -6.86 -16.00
N PHE A 66 -6.08 -7.30 -15.52
CA PHE A 66 -5.17 -8.20 -16.24
C PHE A 66 -5.31 -9.67 -15.79
N ARG A 67 -6.18 -9.97 -14.81
CA ARG A 67 -6.46 -11.31 -14.32
C ARG A 67 -7.51 -12.00 -15.21
N GLN A 68 -7.17 -12.25 -16.48
CA GLN A 68 -7.93 -13.08 -17.43
C GLN A 68 -7.36 -14.49 -17.51
#